data_AF-A0A645FVN7-F1
#
_entry.id   AF-A0A645FVN7-F1
#
_cell.length_a   1.000
_cell.length_b   1.000
_cell.length_c   1.000
_cell.angle_alpha   90.00
_cell.angle_beta   90.00
_cell.angle_gamma   90.00
#
_symmetry.space_group_name_H-M   'P 1'
#
loop_
_entity.id
_entity.type
_entity.pdbx_description
1 polymer ?
#
loop_
_entity_poly.entity_id
_entity_poly.type
_entity_poly.pdbx_seq_one_letter_code
_entity_poly.pdbx_strand_id
1 'polypeptide(L)'
;MNGRLYLVYTRKGANNDHIPRHRAPLFIAEVDPERLCVIRATEQIVVPERGARLGNFGITRVSDRESWVTVSEWMQTTWPDPWDCTVCEKYGADNRVYVAKLTAE
;
A
#
# COMPACT_ATOMS: atom_id res chain seq x y z
N MET A 1 -18.02 -0.62 0.88
CA MET A 1 -17.88 -0.36 -0.56
C MET A 1 -19.04 -0.99 -1.35
N ASN A 2 -20.31 -0.60 -1.08
CA ASN A 2 -21.51 -1.07 -1.80
C ASN A 2 -21.60 -2.60 -1.99
N GLY A 3 -21.26 -3.39 -0.96
CA GLY A 3 -21.31 -4.86 -1.02
C GLY A 3 -20.21 -5.55 -1.85
N ARG A 4 -19.33 -4.79 -2.51
CA ARG A 4 -18.21 -5.34 -3.28
C ARG A 4 -17.01 -5.70 -2.39
N LEU A 5 -16.26 -6.71 -2.79
CA LEU A 5 -15.06 -7.18 -2.11
C LEU A 5 -13.80 -6.59 -2.76
N TYR A 6 -12.91 -6.05 -1.94
CA TYR A 6 -11.63 -5.51 -2.38
C TYR A 6 -10.49 -6.09 -1.56
N LEU A 7 -9.32 -6.21 -2.17
CA LEU A 7 -8.08 -6.57 -1.51
C LEU A 7 -7.11 -5.40 -1.58
N VAL A 8 -6.55 -5.01 -0.43
CA VAL A 8 -5.40 -4.09 -0.36
C VAL A 8 -4.14 -4.92 -0.17
N TYR A 9 -3.12 -4.71 -1.01
CA TYR A 9 -1.95 -5.59 -1.05
C TYR A 9 -0.70 -4.89 -1.60
N THR A 10 0.43 -5.60 -1.51
CA THR A 10 1.70 -5.24 -2.15
C THR A 10 2.08 -6.33 -3.14
N ARG A 11 2.87 -6.01 -4.17
CA ARG A 11 3.34 -6.98 -5.16
C ARG A 11 4.66 -6.56 -5.81
N LYS A 12 5.33 -7.52 -6.44
CA LYS A 12 6.47 -7.29 -7.34
C LYS A 12 6.02 -6.68 -8.67
N GLY A 13 6.99 -6.24 -9.48
CA GLY A 13 6.74 -5.75 -10.83
C GLY A 13 6.08 -4.37 -10.86
N ALA A 14 6.37 -3.54 -9.85
CA ALA A 14 5.89 -2.17 -9.74
C ALA A 14 7.06 -1.17 -9.70
N ASN A 15 8.21 -1.54 -10.25
CA ASN A 15 9.47 -0.78 -10.17
C ASN A 15 9.89 -0.48 -8.72
N ASN A 16 9.77 -1.49 -7.85
CA ASN A 16 9.90 -1.39 -6.39
C ASN A 16 10.93 -2.38 -5.82
N ASP A 17 11.89 -2.83 -6.64
CA ASP A 17 12.90 -3.80 -6.24
C ASP A 17 13.91 -3.24 -5.23
N HIS A 18 14.04 -1.91 -5.15
CA HIS A 18 14.82 -1.23 -4.10
C HIS A 18 14.16 -1.31 -2.72
N ILE A 19 12.90 -1.73 -2.64
CA ILE A 19 12.15 -1.80 -1.39
C ILE A 19 12.20 -3.21 -0.83
N PRO A 20 12.61 -3.38 0.44
CA PRO A 20 12.66 -4.68 1.07
C PRO A 20 11.32 -5.42 0.97
N ARG A 21 11.34 -6.57 0.29
CA ARG A 21 10.17 -7.45 0.07
C ARG A 21 9.02 -6.79 -0.68
N HIS A 22 9.30 -5.76 -1.49
CA HIS A 22 8.31 -5.12 -2.36
C HIS A 22 7.12 -4.53 -1.59
N ARG A 23 7.35 -4.08 -0.35
CA ARG A 23 6.32 -3.63 0.60
C ARG A 23 5.76 -2.23 0.34
N ALA A 24 5.95 -1.69 -0.85
CA ALA A 24 5.29 -0.49 -1.34
C ALA A 24 5.32 -0.52 -2.88
N PRO A 25 4.37 0.11 -3.58
CA PRO A 25 3.20 0.84 -3.05
C PRO A 25 2.14 -0.11 -2.47
N LEU A 26 1.13 0.45 -1.79
CA LEU A 26 -0.10 -0.28 -1.50
C LEU A 26 -1.06 -0.16 -2.68
N PHE A 27 -1.47 -1.31 -3.20
CA PHE A 27 -2.47 -1.45 -4.24
C PHE A 27 -3.83 -1.79 -3.65
N ILE A 28 -4.91 -1.46 -4.37
CA ILE A 28 -6.25 -2.01 -4.17
C ILE A 28 -6.76 -2.57 -5.49
N ALA A 29 -7.48 -3.68 -5.44
CA ALA A 29 -8.23 -4.19 -6.59
C ALA A 29 -9.53 -4.85 -6.11
N GLU A 30 -10.56 -4.84 -6.96
CA GLU A 30 -11.77 -5.61 -6.75
C GLU A 30 -11.46 -7.11 -6.83
N VAL A 31 -12.17 -7.92 -6.04
CA VAL A 31 -12.02 -9.38 -6.00
C VAL A 31 -13.26 -9.99 -6.63
N ASP A 32 -13.04 -10.95 -7.53
CA ASP A 32 -14.08 -11.86 -8.02
C ASP A 32 -14.31 -12.94 -6.95
N PRO A 33 -15.48 -12.97 -6.28
CA PRO A 33 -15.75 -13.89 -5.18
C PRO A 33 -16.01 -15.33 -5.66
N GLU A 34 -16.33 -15.54 -6.94
CA GLU A 34 -16.55 -16.89 -7.49
C GLU A 34 -15.22 -17.51 -7.91
N ARG A 35 -14.36 -16.73 -8.57
CA ARG A 35 -13.05 -17.18 -9.06
C ARG A 35 -11.93 -17.06 -8.02
N LEU A 36 -12.18 -16.38 -6.91
CA LEU A 36 -11.25 -16.13 -5.81
C LEU A 36 -9.95 -15.44 -6.27
N CYS A 37 -10.06 -14.49 -7.18
CA CYS A 37 -8.92 -13.76 -7.73
C CYS A 37 -9.18 -12.25 -7.79
N VAL A 38 -8.11 -11.46 -7.79
CA VAL A 38 -8.21 -10.01 -8.05
C VAL A 38 -8.54 -9.75 -9.52
N ILE A 39 -9.44 -8.80 -9.78
CA ILE A 39 -9.74 -8.31 -11.12
C ILE A 39 -8.65 -7.31 -11.49
N ARG A 40 -7.59 -7.79 -12.15
CA ARG A 40 -6.36 -7.04 -12.44
C ARG A 40 -6.58 -5.66 -13.05
N ALA A 41 -7.57 -5.52 -13.93
CA ALA A 41 -7.89 -4.26 -14.60
C ALA A 41 -8.41 -3.16 -13.65
N THR A 42 -8.83 -3.53 -12.44
CA THR A 42 -9.29 -2.60 -11.39
C THR A 42 -8.18 -2.19 -10.43
N GLU A 43 -6.94 -2.67 -10.62
CA GLU A 43 -5.83 -2.35 -9.72
C GLU A 43 -5.51 -0.84 -9.74
N GLN A 44 -5.47 -0.24 -8.56
CA GLN A 44 -5.11 1.16 -8.34
C GLN A 44 -4.12 1.28 -7.18
N ILE A 45 -3.34 2.36 -7.15
CA ILE A 45 -2.47 2.68 -6.01
C ILE A 45 -3.28 3.43 -4.96
N VAL A 46 -3.31 2.93 -3.73
CA VAL A 46 -3.93 3.57 -2.57
C VAL A 46 -2.93 4.46 -1.83
N VAL A 47 -1.71 3.96 -1.64
CA VAL A 47 -0.60 4.71 -1.04
C VAL A 47 0.60 4.57 -1.95
N PRO A 48 1.16 5.68 -2.46
CA PRO A 48 2.27 5.64 -3.38
C PRO A 48 3.53 5.13 -2.71
N GLU A 49 4.47 4.73 -3.56
CA GLU A 49 5.81 4.35 -3.17
C GLU A 49 6.69 5.60 -3.17
N ARG A 50 7.49 5.80 -2.11
CA ARG A 50 8.43 6.92 -1.97
C ARG A 50 9.79 6.49 -1.40
N GLY A 51 10.13 5.21 -1.47
CA GLY A 51 11.38 4.63 -0.97
C GLY A 51 11.23 3.84 0.32
N ALA A 52 10.35 4.29 1.21
CA ALA A 52 10.08 3.59 2.45
C ALA A 52 9.12 2.41 2.23
N ARG A 53 9.34 1.33 3.00
CA ARG A 53 8.37 0.23 3.05
C ARG A 53 7.13 0.67 3.81
N LEU A 54 5.97 0.25 3.33
CA LEU A 54 4.70 0.43 4.03
C LEU A 54 4.49 -0.81 4.88
N GLY A 55 4.41 -0.60 6.20
CA GLY A 55 4.36 -1.67 7.20
C GLY A 55 3.05 -2.46 7.20
N ASN A 56 2.71 -3.05 8.34
CA ASN A 56 1.35 -3.53 8.55
C ASN A 56 0.44 -2.29 8.53
N PHE A 57 -0.53 -2.26 7.63
CA PHE A 57 -1.48 -1.17 7.49
C PHE A 57 -2.82 -1.54 8.15
N GLY A 58 -3.53 -0.52 8.64
CA GLY A 58 -4.87 -0.65 9.17
C GLY A 58 -5.91 -0.49 8.07
N ILE A 59 -7.01 -1.23 8.20
CA ILE A 59 -8.25 -1.00 7.43
C ILE A 59 -9.36 -0.72 8.42
N THR A 60 -10.10 0.36 8.18
CA THR A 60 -11.26 0.75 9.00
C THR A 60 -12.46 0.95 8.09
N ARG A 61 -13.53 0.18 8.31
CA ARG A 61 -14.84 0.45 7.68
C ARG A 61 -15.46 1.66 8.38
N VAL A 62 -15.76 2.70 7.63
CA VAL A 62 -16.43 3.91 8.16
C VAL A 62 -17.93 3.86 7.89
N SER A 63 -18.32 3.41 6.69
CA SER A 63 -19.72 3.23 6.29
C SER A 63 -19.85 2.18 5.19
N ASP A 64 -21.06 2.02 4.64
CA ASP A 64 -21.29 1.16 3.48
C ASP A 64 -20.58 1.66 2.21
N ARG A 65 -20.26 2.96 2.16
CA ARG A 65 -19.66 3.63 1.00
C ARG A 65 -18.23 4.09 1.22
N GLU A 66 -17.70 3.91 2.43
CA GLU A 66 -16.40 4.45 2.82
C GLU A 66 -15.60 3.52 3.72
N SER A 67 -14.32 3.34 3.38
CA SER A 67 -13.33 2.66 4.21
C SER A 67 -12.01 3.42 4.16
N TRP A 68 -11.23 3.39 5.24
CA TRP A 68 -9.93 4.04 5.29
C TRP A 68 -8.81 3.01 5.37
N VAL A 69 -7.70 3.33 4.71
CA VAL A 69 -6.42 2.63 4.84
C VAL A 69 -5.44 3.55 5.58
N THR A 70 -4.88 3.09 6.69
CA THR A 70 -3.91 3.85 7.48
C THR A 70 -2.57 3.14 7.52
N VAL A 71 -1.48 3.87 7.27
CA VAL A 71 -0.12 3.32 7.30
C VAL A 71 0.90 4.42 7.51
N SER A 72 2.05 4.10 8.08
CA SER A 72 3.21 4.99 8.13
C SER A 72 4.35 4.45 7.28
N GLU A 73 5.16 5.37 6.75
CA GLU A 73 6.45 5.03 6.19
C GLU A 73 7.33 4.42 7.29
N TRP A 74 7.89 3.25 7.03
CA TRP A 74 8.89 2.67 7.92
C TRP A 74 10.28 2.93 7.32
N MET A 75 10.94 3.95 7.86
CA MET A 75 12.25 4.48 7.42
C MET A 75 13.43 3.56 7.75
N GLN A 76 13.29 2.26 7.49
CA GLN A 76 14.31 1.25 7.74
C GLN A 76 14.72 0.60 6.41
N THR A 77 16.02 0.44 6.21
CA THR A 77 16.62 -0.06 4.96
C THR A 77 17.12 -1.50 5.12
N THR A 78 18.19 -1.87 4.42
CA THR A 78 18.82 -3.20 4.44
C THR A 78 20.20 -3.15 5.10
N TRP A 79 20.71 -4.32 5.49
CA TRP A 79 22.09 -4.49 5.96
C TRP A 79 23.10 -3.92 4.93
N PRO A 80 24.27 -3.38 5.34
CA PRO A 80 24.85 -3.31 6.69
C PRO A 80 24.26 -2.27 7.63
N ASP A 81 23.64 -1.23 7.09
CA ASP A 81 23.14 -0.11 7.89
C ASP A 81 21.63 0.04 7.73
N PRO A 82 20.83 -0.76 8.46
CA PRO A 82 19.38 -0.72 8.34
C PRO A 82 18.75 0.58 8.86
N TRP A 83 19.54 1.46 9.51
CA TRP A 83 19.06 2.69 10.13
C TRP A 83 19.35 3.94 9.30
N ASP A 84 20.12 3.82 8.21
CA ASP A 84 20.38 4.91 7.28
C ASP A 84 19.10 5.28 6.51
N CYS A 85 18.35 6.26 7.02
CA CYS A 85 17.10 6.71 6.40
C CYS A 85 17.31 7.43 5.06
N THR A 86 18.55 7.85 4.73
CA THR A 86 18.83 8.62 3.51
C THR A 86 18.59 7.83 2.23
N VAL A 87 18.67 6.50 2.30
CA VAL A 87 18.32 5.60 1.18
C VAL A 87 16.83 5.71 0.84
N CYS A 88 15.96 5.82 1.84
CA CYS A 88 14.52 6.03 1.64
C CYS A 88 14.26 7.46 1.13
N GLU A 89 14.91 8.45 1.74
CA GLU A 89 14.75 9.87 1.40
C GLU A 89 15.13 10.19 -0.04
N LYS A 90 16.09 9.46 -0.63
CA LYS A 90 16.46 9.56 -2.05
C LYS A 90 15.25 9.38 -3.00
N TYR A 91 14.25 8.62 -2.59
CA TYR A 91 13.01 8.40 -3.36
C TYR A 91 11.84 9.28 -2.89
N GLY A 92 12.07 10.16 -1.91
CA GLY A 92 11.12 11.17 -1.44
C GLY A 92 10.35 10.82 -0.16
N ALA A 93 10.70 9.73 0.53
CA ALA A 93 10.16 9.41 1.85
C ALA A 93 10.66 10.41 2.90
N ASP A 94 9.83 10.70 3.88
CA ASP A 94 10.09 11.68 4.95
C ASP A 94 9.36 11.30 6.25
N ASN A 95 9.12 10.00 6.44
CA ASN A 95 8.44 9.43 7.60
C ASN A 95 6.95 9.82 7.70
N ARG A 96 6.27 9.94 6.55
CA ARG A 96 4.84 10.30 6.46
C ARG A 96 3.93 9.26 7.10
N VAL A 97 2.79 9.74 7.61
CA VAL A 97 1.62 8.93 7.95
C VAL A 97 0.53 9.20 6.92
N TYR A 98 0.01 8.13 6.32
CA TYR A 98 -1.05 8.17 5.32
C TYR A 98 -2.38 7.76 5.92
N VAL A 99 -3.43 8.49 5.56
CA VAL A 99 -4.83 8.11 5.72
C VAL A 99 -5.47 8.20 4.34
N ALA A 100 -5.63 7.06 3.67
CA ALA A 100 -6.22 6.99 2.35
C ALA A 100 -7.71 6.63 2.46
N LYS A 101 -8.56 7.51 1.95
CA LYS A 101 -10.02 7.32 1.91
C LYS A 101 -10.41 6.57 0.65
N LEU A 102 -11.08 5.44 0.81
CA LEU A 102 -11.66 4.64 -0.26
C LEU A 102 -13.16 4.93 -0.31
N THR A 103 -13.65 5.40 -1.45
CA THR A 103 -15.07 5.70 -1.67
C THR A 103 -15.63 4.84 -2.79
N ALA A 104 -16.80 4.26 -2.56
CA ALA A 104 -17.63 3.76 -3.64
C ALA A 104 -18.59 4.89 -4.06
N GLU A 105 -18.45 5.38 -5.30
CA GLU A 105 -19.51 6.17 -5.94
C GLU A 105 -20.80 5.33 -6.08
#